data_AF-A0A524JH79-F1
#
_entry.id   AF-A0A524JH79-F1
#
_cell.length_a   1.000
_cell.length_b   1.000
_cell.length_c   1.000
_cell.angle_alpha   90.00
_cell.angle_beta   90.00
_cell.angle_gamma   90.00
#
_symmetry.space_group_name_H-M   'P 1'
#
loop_
_entity.id
_entity.type
_entity.pdbx_description
1 polymer ?
#
loop_
_entity_poly.entity_id
_entity_poly.type
_entity_poly.pdbx_seq_one_letter_code
_entity_poly.pdbx_strand_id
1 'polypeptide(L)' 'MERPNILFILADDLGWRDLGADGSTFHESSNIDRIATAGMRFTQAYATCQVCSPSRASIFTGKYPPRHG' A
#
# COMPACT_ATOMS: atom_id res chain seq x y z
N MET A 1 0.14 28.64 -7.03
CA MET A 1 0.25 27.18 -7.26
C MET A 1 -1.12 26.58 -7.05
N GLU A 2 -1.57 25.75 -7.96
CA GLU A 2 -2.83 25.01 -7.81
C GLU A 2 -2.64 23.87 -6.79
N ARG A 3 -3.69 23.57 -6.01
CA ARG A 3 -3.61 22.50 -5.02
C ARG A 3 -3.52 21.15 -5.74
N PRO A 4 -2.53 20.29 -5.43
CA PRO A 4 -2.41 19.01 -6.10
C PRO A 4 -3.57 18.07 -5.72
N ASN A 5 -3.96 17.23 -6.66
CA ASN A 5 -4.87 16.11 -6.40
C ASN A 5 -4.10 14.97 -5.73
N ILE A 6 -4.75 14.29 -4.77
CA ILE A 6 -4.19 13.11 -4.10
C ILE A 6 -5.05 11.90 -4.49
N LEU A 7 -4.45 10.93 -5.15
CA LEU A 7 -5.06 9.63 -5.43
C LEU A 7 -4.43 8.58 -4.51
N PHE A 8 -5.24 8.03 -3.60
CA PHE A 8 -4.83 6.95 -2.69
C PHE A 8 -5.44 5.63 -3.16
N ILE A 9 -4.58 4.69 -3.57
CA ILE A 9 -4.96 3.35 -4.04
C ILE A 9 -4.59 2.35 -2.95
N LEU A 10 -5.56 1.57 -2.47
CA LEU A 10 -5.38 0.54 -1.46
C LEU A 10 -5.89 -0.80 -2.01
N ALA A 11 -4.98 -1.76 -2.19
CA ALA A 11 -5.33 -3.13 -2.56
C ALA A 11 -5.72 -3.96 -1.32
N ASP A 12 -6.59 -4.96 -1.51
CA ASP A 12 -6.99 -5.92 -0.48
C ASP A 12 -6.16 -7.20 -0.63
N ASP A 13 -5.62 -7.71 0.48
CA ASP A 13 -4.86 -8.97 0.58
C ASP A 13 -3.67 -9.14 -0.40
N LEU A 14 -3.15 -8.06 -1.00
CA LEU A 14 -1.96 -8.10 -1.85
C LEU A 14 -0.69 -8.37 -1.02
N GLY A 15 -0.02 -9.48 -1.31
CA GLY A 15 1.22 -9.89 -0.66
C GLY A 15 2.42 -9.04 -1.08
N TRP A 16 3.38 -8.88 -0.17
CA TRP A 16 4.55 -8.02 -0.40
C TRP A 16 5.50 -8.50 -1.51
N ARG A 17 5.38 -9.76 -1.97
CA ARG A 17 6.15 -10.32 -3.10
C ARG A 17 5.32 -10.54 -4.35
N ASP A 18 4.08 -10.06 -4.39
CA ASP A 18 3.18 -10.36 -5.50
C ASP A 18 3.47 -9.49 -6.73
N LEU A 19 4.13 -8.35 -6.56
CA LEU A 19 4.49 -7.44 -7.65
C LEU A 19 5.83 -7.81 -8.29
N GLY A 20 5.95 -7.59 -9.60
CA GLY A 20 7.20 -7.76 -10.35
C GLY A 20 8.33 -6.90 -9.79
N ALA A 21 8.04 -5.66 -9.39
CA ALA A 21 8.98 -4.76 -8.72
C ALA A 21 9.46 -5.27 -7.35
N ASP A 22 8.76 -6.23 -6.75
CA ASP A 22 9.12 -6.89 -5.49
C ASP A 22 9.62 -8.34 -5.69
N GLY A 23 9.86 -8.73 -6.95
CA GLY A 23 10.51 -10.00 -7.32
C GLY A 23 9.54 -11.11 -7.73
N SER A 24 8.26 -10.83 -7.94
CA SER A 24 7.31 -11.80 -8.51
C SER A 24 7.72 -12.21 -9.92
N THR A 25 7.76 -13.53 -10.17
CA THR A 25 7.92 -14.09 -11.52
C THR A 25 6.65 -14.76 -12.03
N PHE A 26 5.60 -14.80 -11.20
CA PHE A 26 4.34 -15.48 -11.50
C PHE A 26 3.21 -14.50 -11.85
N HIS A 27 3.12 -13.37 -11.14
CA HIS A 27 2.07 -12.38 -11.39
C HIS A 27 2.55 -11.26 -12.33
N GLU A 28 1.66 -10.77 -13.17
CA GLU A 28 1.91 -9.61 -14.03
C GLU A 28 1.39 -8.32 -13.39
N SER A 29 2.27 -7.32 -13.24
CA SER A 29 1.94 -6.05 -12.56
C SER A 29 2.50 -4.81 -13.26
N SER A 30 2.63 -4.85 -14.59
CA SER A 30 3.35 -3.84 -15.39
C SER A 30 2.98 -2.37 -15.09
N ASN A 31 1.71 -2.08 -14.83
CA ASN A 31 1.25 -0.73 -14.47
C ASN A 31 1.75 -0.27 -13.08
N ILE A 32 1.76 -1.18 -12.11
CA ILE A 32 2.25 -0.89 -10.75
C ILE A 32 3.78 -0.82 -10.74
N ASP A 33 4.44 -1.70 -11.49
CA ASP A 33 5.90 -1.69 -11.63
C ASP A 33 6.41 -0.39 -12.27
N ARG A 34 5.64 0.17 -13.22
CA ARG A 34 5.91 1.50 -13.79
C ARG A 34 5.78 2.61 -12.74
N ILE A 35 4.83 2.53 -11.82
CA ILE A 35 4.70 3.51 -10.72
C ILE A 35 5.88 3.37 -9.75
N ALA A 36 6.27 2.14 -9.41
CA ALA A 36 7.39 1.86 -8.52
C ALA A 36 8.74 2.39 -9.06
N THR A 37 8.95 2.31 -10.38
CA THR A 37 10.18 2.78 -11.05
C THR A 37 10.20 4.29 -11.29
N ALA A 38 9.04 4.92 -11.54
CA ALA A 38 8.94 6.35 -11.77
C ALA A 38 8.84 7.18 -10.47
N GLY A 39 8.68 6.52 -9.33
CA GLY A 39 8.43 7.16 -8.04
C GLY A 39 9.34 6.66 -6.93
N MET A 40 8.77 6.56 -5.73
CA MET A 40 9.44 6.04 -4.55
C MET A 40 8.80 4.72 -4.13
N ARG A 41 9.63 3.72 -3.83
CA ARG A 41 9.21 2.42 -3.32
C ARG A 41 9.69 2.23 -1.89
N PHE A 42 8.80 1.80 -1.01
CA PHE A 42 9.13 1.45 0.38
C PHE A 42 9.31 -0.06 0.50
N THR A 43 10.51 -0.50 0.87
CA THR A 43 10.82 -1.93 1.07
C THR A 43 10.50 -2.41 2.49
N GLN A 44 10.14 -1.49 3.40
CA GLN A 44 9.77 -1.77 4.78
C GLN A 44 8.53 -0.96 5.19
N ALA A 45 7.39 -1.25 4.56
CA ALA A 45 6.09 -0.67 4.90
C ALA A 45 5.20 -1.74 5.55
N TYR A 46 4.83 -1.54 6.81
CA TYR A 46 4.05 -2.51 7.58
C TYR A 46 2.62 -2.02 7.83
N ALA A 47 1.64 -2.89 7.60
CA ALA A 47 0.29 -2.68 8.07
C ALA A 47 0.25 -2.69 9.61
N THR A 48 -0.64 -1.90 10.20
CA THR A 48 -0.80 -1.85 11.66
C THR A 48 -1.53 -3.06 12.24
N CYS A 49 -2.18 -3.86 11.40
CA CYS A 49 -2.91 -5.05 11.77
C CYS A 49 -3.01 -6.02 10.58
N GLN A 50 -3.08 -7.32 10.87
CA GLN A 50 -3.17 -8.42 9.90
C GLN A 50 -4.60 -8.70 9.40
N VAL A 51 -5.60 -7.90 9.79
CA VAL A 51 -6.99 -8.06 9.33
C VAL A 51 -7.55 -6.74 8.79
N CYS A 52 -8.52 -6.85 7.86
CA CYS A 52 -8.94 -5.75 6.97
C CYS A 52 -9.44 -4.51 7.73
N SER A 53 -10.44 -4.67 8.60
CA SER A 53 -11.12 -3.55 9.28
C SER A 53 -10.19 -2.67 10.13
N PRO A 54 -9.41 -3.21 11.10
CA PRO A 54 -8.50 -2.40 11.91
C PRO A 54 -7.33 -1.81 11.11
N SER A 55 -6.84 -2.49 10.07
CA SER A 55 -5.81 -1.96 9.18
C SER A 55 -6.32 -0.73 8.42
N ARG A 56 -7.52 -0.82 7.82
CA ARG A 56 -8.17 0.30 7.12
C ARG A 56 -8.53 1.45 8.07
N ALA A 57 -9.04 1.15 9.27
CA ALA A 57 -9.32 2.15 10.28
C ALA A 57 -8.04 2.92 10.70
N SER A 58 -6.89 2.24 10.79
CA SER A 58 -5.60 2.90 11.04
C SER A 58 -5.20 3.85 9.91
N ILE A 59 -5.44 3.49 8.65
CA ILE A 59 -5.16 4.35 7.50
C ILE A 59 -6.02 5.63 7.54
N PHE A 60 -7.32 5.50 7.82
CA PHE A 60 -8.22 6.66 7.86
C PHE A 60 -7.99 7.59 9.05
N THR A 61 -7.56 7.05 10.19
CA THR A 61 -7.42 7.82 11.43
C THR A 61 -5.99 8.25 11.76
N GLY A 62 -4.99 7.64 11.12
CA GLY A 62 -3.58 7.84 11.47
C GLY A 62 -3.21 7.32 12.86
N LYS A 63 -3.97 6.35 13.40
CA LYS A 63 -3.80 5.81 14.77
C LYS A 63 -3.62 4.30 14.76
N TYR A 64 -2.91 3.76 15.74
CA TYR A 64 -2.83 2.31 15.97
C TYR A 64 -4.18 1.72 16.43
N PRO A 65 -4.46 0.42 16.20
CA PRO A 65 -5.73 -0.21 16.56
C PRO A 65 -6.21 0.07 18.00
N PRO A 66 -5.38 -0.03 19.05
CA PRO A 66 -5.81 0.24 20.42
C PRO A 66 -6.26 1.69 20.69
N ARG A 67 -6.06 2.61 19.75
CA ARG A 67 -6.43 4.03 19.85
C ARG A 67 -7.72 4.36 19.09
N HIS A 68 -8.25 3.44 18.29
CA HIS A 68 -9.46 3.64 17.50
C HIS A 68 -10.52 2.54 17.68
N GLY A 69 -10.20 1.42 18.35
CA GLY A 69 -11.15 0.38 18.74
C GLY A 69 -10.55 -1.00 18.61
#